data_AF-A0A3P7LS19-F1
#
_entry.id   AF-A0A3P7LS19-F1
#
_cell.length_a   1.000
_cell.length_b   1.000
_cell.length_c   1.000
_cell.angle_alpha   90.00
_cell.angle_beta   90.00
_cell.angle_gamma   90.00
#
_symmetry.space_group_name_H-M   'P 1'
#
loop_
_entity.id
_entity.type
_entity.pdbx_description
1 polymer ?
#
loop_
_entity_poly.entity_id
_entity_poly.type
_entity_poly.pdbx_seq_one_letter_code
_entity_poly.pdbx_strand_id
1 'polypeptide(L)'
;MYLLSTSQTPLNQVDSEMTGMNDAQRLRLTTAGGGFGPVADRGYGVSYIVAGEDQISFHISSKRSADNTSSKEFREELKRSLRDMKALFEEKAK
;
A
#
# COMPACT_ATOMS: atom_id res chain seq x y z
N MET A 1 -11.86 15.00 12.00
CA MET A 1 -11.17 13.70 12.16
C MET A 1 -10.98 13.10 10.78
N TYR A 2 -9.82 12.52 10.46
CA TYR A 2 -9.56 11.96 9.14
C TYR A 2 -10.14 10.53 9.04
N LEU A 3 -11.06 10.31 8.11
CA LEU A 3 -11.68 8.98 7.87
C LEU A 3 -10.76 8.03 7.08
N LEU A 4 -9.74 8.56 6.44
CA LEU A 4 -8.72 7.79 5.74
C LEU A 4 -7.36 8.35 6.14
N SER A 5 -6.59 7.59 6.91
CA SER A 5 -5.22 7.91 7.29
C SER A 5 -4.28 7.02 6.49
N THR A 6 -3.34 7.61 5.76
CA THR A 6 -2.44 6.88 4.86
C THR A 6 -0.97 7.18 5.13
N SER A 7 -0.10 6.22 4.80
CA SER A 7 1.34 6.47 4.71
C SER A 7 2.02 5.56 3.69
N GLN A 8 3.11 6.04 3.13
CA GLN A 8 4.05 5.23 2.36
C GLN A 8 5.25 4.87 3.24
N THR A 9 5.65 3.60 3.24
CA THR A 9 6.97 3.21 3.76
C THR A 9 7.89 2.96 2.58
N PRO A 10 8.83 3.89 2.28
CA PRO A 10 9.72 3.70 1.15
C PRO A 10 10.80 2.66 1.48
N LEU A 11 11.24 1.88 0.50
CA LEU A 11 12.25 0.83 0.73
C LEU A 11 13.68 1.37 0.88
N ASN A 12 13.91 2.63 0.50
CA ASN A 12 15.23 3.24 0.52
C ASN A 12 15.63 3.86 1.88
N GLN A 13 14.91 3.55 2.96
CA GLN A 13 15.18 4.10 4.30
C GLN A 13 16.56 3.72 4.86
N VAL A 14 17.14 2.63 4.37
CA VAL A 14 18.42 2.07 4.84
C VAL A 14 19.42 1.88 3.69
N ASP A 15 19.30 2.67 2.62
CA ASP A 15 20.15 2.55 1.42
C ASP A 15 21.64 2.67 1.77
N SER A 16 21.98 3.54 2.73
CA SER A 16 23.34 3.70 3.23
C SER A 16 23.92 2.43 3.83
N GLU A 17 23.11 1.67 4.57
CA GLU A 17 23.48 0.39 5.16
C GLU A 17 23.51 -0.77 4.14
N MET A 18 22.94 -0.59 2.95
CA MET A 18 22.89 -1.58 1.86
C MET A 18 24.08 -1.49 0.89
N THR A 19 25.16 -0.79 1.27
CA THR A 19 26.36 -0.65 0.45
C THR A 19 26.99 -2.01 0.13
N GLY A 20 27.28 -2.26 -1.15
CA GLY A 20 27.88 -3.52 -1.62
C GLY A 20 26.89 -4.67 -1.85
N MET A 21 25.60 -4.48 -1.59
CA MET A 21 24.56 -5.44 -1.97
C MET A 21 24.24 -5.35 -3.46
N ASN A 22 24.04 -6.50 -4.10
CA ASN A 22 23.46 -6.60 -5.44
C ASN A 22 21.92 -6.57 -5.39
N ASP A 23 21.29 -6.44 -6.56
CA ASP A 23 19.83 -6.27 -6.64
C ASP A 23 19.05 -7.49 -6.13
N ALA A 24 19.58 -8.70 -6.33
CA ALA A 24 18.96 -9.92 -5.80
C ALA A 24 19.00 -9.96 -4.26
N GLN A 25 20.05 -9.44 -3.64
CA GLN A 25 20.15 -9.31 -2.18
C GLN A 25 19.19 -8.23 -1.65
N ARG A 26 19.09 -7.08 -2.34
CA ARG A 26 18.13 -6.03 -1.98
C ARG A 26 16.69 -6.53 -2.08
N LEU A 27 16.35 -7.25 -3.14
CA LEU A 27 15.01 -7.80 -3.34
C LEU A 27 14.59 -8.78 -2.25
N ARG A 28 15.53 -9.55 -1.68
CA ARG A 28 15.26 -10.46 -0.54
C ARG A 28 14.90 -9.73 0.75
N LEU A 29 15.25 -8.45 0.87
CA LEU A 29 14.95 -7.62 2.03
C LEU A 29 13.63 -6.86 1.86
N THR A 30 13.02 -6.93 0.68
CA THR A 30 11.68 -6.38 0.44
C THR A 30 10.65 -7.15 1.25
N THR A 31 9.81 -6.43 1.99
CA THR A 31 8.72 -7.00 2.77
C THR A 31 7.40 -6.30 2.45
N ALA A 32 6.28 -6.88 2.87
CA ALA A 32 4.98 -6.21 2.80
C ALA A 32 4.83 -5.06 3.83
N GLY A 33 5.85 -4.86 4.68
CA GLY A 33 5.87 -3.83 5.71
C GLY A 33 4.97 -4.12 6.90
N GLY A 34 4.77 -3.08 7.71
CA GLY A 34 3.77 -3.04 8.77
C GLY A 34 2.66 -2.03 8.46
N GLY A 35 1.69 -1.92 9.36
CA GLY A 35 0.65 -0.92 9.26
C GLY A 35 0.19 -0.40 10.62
N PHE A 36 -0.84 0.42 10.59
CA PHE A 36 -1.39 1.10 11.76
C PHE A 36 -2.91 1.00 11.75
N GLY A 37 -3.53 1.17 12.93
CA GLY A 37 -4.98 1.22 13.08
C GLY A 37 -5.57 2.56 12.57
N PRO A 38 -6.89 2.62 12.32
CA PRO A 38 -7.52 3.86 11.90
C PRO A 38 -7.45 4.94 13.00
N VAL A 39 -7.23 6.19 12.60
CA VAL A 39 -7.24 7.35 13.52
C VAL A 39 -8.65 7.84 13.85
N ALA A 40 -9.68 7.26 13.23
CA ALA A 40 -11.09 7.52 13.47
C ALA A 40 -11.85 6.21 13.68
N ASP A 41 -12.84 6.20 14.58
CA ASP A 41 -13.63 5.00 14.89
C ASP A 41 -14.32 4.41 13.65
N ARG A 42 -14.76 5.29 12.76
CA ARG A 42 -15.50 4.98 11.52
C ARG A 42 -14.62 5.13 10.27
N GLY A 43 -13.31 5.04 10.41
CA GLY A 43 -12.33 5.26 9.34
C GLY A 43 -11.40 4.08 9.05
N TYR A 44 -10.42 4.33 8.20
CA TYR A 44 -9.41 3.39 7.74
C TYR A 44 -7.99 3.86 8.08
N GLY A 45 -7.10 2.90 8.37
CA GLY A 45 -5.66 3.06 8.32
C GLY A 45 -5.11 2.28 7.13
N VAL A 46 -4.35 2.94 6.25
CA VAL A 46 -3.82 2.31 5.03
C VAL A 46 -2.33 2.65 4.87
N SER A 47 -1.46 1.66 5.05
CA SER A 47 -0.04 1.78 4.70
C SER A 47 0.25 1.04 3.41
N TYR A 48 1.22 1.54 2.64
CA TYR A 48 1.66 0.89 1.42
C TYR A 48 3.17 0.99 1.18
N ILE A 49 3.68 0.02 0.42
CA ILE A 49 5.07 -0.07 -0.03
C ILE A 49 5.05 -0.28 -1.53
N VAL A 50 5.77 0.58 -2.26
CA VAL A 50 6.08 0.37 -3.68
C VAL A 50 7.41 -0.39 -3.73
N ALA A 51 7.35 -1.61 -4.25
CA ALA A 51 8.46 -2.56 -4.27
C ALA A 51 8.93 -2.77 -5.70
N GLY A 52 10.07 -2.16 -6.04
CA GLY A 52 10.60 -2.21 -7.39
C GLY A 52 9.64 -1.57 -8.39
N GLU A 53 9.47 -2.21 -9.55
CA GLU A 53 8.67 -1.68 -10.67
C GLU A 53 7.28 -2.33 -10.78
N ASP A 54 7.14 -3.58 -10.31
CA ASP A 54 5.97 -4.40 -10.63
C ASP A 54 5.06 -4.71 -9.43
N GLN A 55 5.45 -4.31 -8.21
CA GLN A 55 4.75 -4.71 -7.00
C GLN A 55 4.41 -3.52 -6.09
N ILE A 56 3.17 -3.49 -5.59
CA ILE A 56 2.75 -2.61 -4.50
C ILE A 56 2.09 -3.47 -3.44
N SER A 57 2.56 -3.36 -2.20
CA SER A 57 1.98 -4.01 -1.03
C SER A 57 1.13 -3.03 -0.25
N PHE A 58 -0.06 -3.45 0.20
CA PHE A 58 -0.97 -2.64 1.01
C PHE A 58 -1.34 -3.37 2.30
N HIS A 59 -1.29 -2.66 3.42
CA HIS A 59 -1.90 -3.07 4.67
C HIS A 59 -3.07 -2.14 5.00
N ILE A 60 -4.28 -2.72 5.07
CA ILE A 60 -5.54 -2.00 5.26
C ILE A 60 -6.15 -2.42 6.59
N SER A 61 -6.49 -1.46 7.44
CA SER A 61 -7.12 -1.68 8.73
C SER A 61 -8.41 -0.86 8.86
N SER A 62 -9.40 -1.44 9.54
CA SER A 62 -10.62 -0.77 9.99
C SER A 62 -11.15 -1.44 11.26
N LYS A 63 -12.01 -0.77 12.02
CA LYS A 63 -12.60 -1.36 13.23
C LYS A 63 -13.77 -2.26 12.86
N ARG A 64 -13.80 -3.49 13.38
CA ARG A 64 -14.94 -4.41 13.19
C ARG A 64 -16.25 -3.90 13.78
N SER A 65 -16.18 -2.97 14.74
CA SER A 65 -17.33 -2.34 15.38
C SER A 65 -17.98 -1.22 14.55
N ALA A 66 -17.34 -0.78 13.47
CA ALA A 66 -17.87 0.27 12.61
C ALA A 66 -18.60 -0.33 11.41
N ASP A 67 -19.92 -0.14 11.37
CA ASP A 67 -20.84 -0.64 10.33
C ASP A 67 -20.56 -0.08 8.91
N ASN A 68 -19.87 1.05 8.81
CA ASN A 68 -19.55 1.72 7.54
C ASN A 68 -18.18 1.36 6.98
N THR A 69 -17.44 0.43 7.61
CA THR A 69 -16.08 0.09 7.17
C THR A 69 -15.85 -1.41 7.01
N SER A 70 -15.09 -1.77 5.98
CA SER A 70 -14.68 -3.16 5.75
C SER A 70 -13.31 -3.17 5.05
N SER A 71 -12.26 -3.59 5.75
CA SER A 71 -10.91 -3.70 5.15
C SER A 71 -10.90 -4.64 3.95
N LYS A 72 -11.76 -5.67 3.95
CA LYS A 72 -11.90 -6.62 2.84
C LYS A 72 -12.53 -5.98 1.62
N GLU A 73 -13.60 -5.21 1.78
CA GLU A 73 -14.25 -4.51 0.67
C GLU A 73 -13.33 -3.42 0.12
N PHE A 74 -12.71 -2.62 1.00
CA PHE A 74 -11.74 -1.60 0.60
C PHE A 74 -10.62 -2.19 -0.27
N ARG A 75 -10.12 -3.40 0.07
CA ARG A 75 -9.11 -4.10 -0.74
C ARG A 75 -9.60 -4.39 -2.16
N GLU A 76 -10.84 -4.88 -2.32
CA GLU A 76 -11.39 -5.18 -3.65
C GLU A 76 -11.63 -3.90 -4.46
N GLU A 77 -12.14 -2.85 -3.81
CA GLU A 77 -12.32 -1.53 -4.41
C GLU A 77 -10.97 -0.95 -4.88
N LEU A 78 -9.95 -0.97 -4.03
CA LEU A 78 -8.60 -0.51 -4.36
C LEU A 78 -8.02 -1.26 -5.56
N LYS A 79 -8.13 -2.60 -5.57
CA LYS A 79 -7.69 -3.41 -6.71
C LYS A 79 -8.40 -3.04 -8.00
N ARG A 80 -9.71 -2.75 -7.94
CA ARG A 80 -10.47 -2.30 -9.11
C ARG A 80 -10.00 -0.92 -9.56
N SER A 81 -9.90 0.05 -8.66
CA SER A 81 -9.43 1.40 -8.98
C SER A 81 -8.05 1.40 -9.64
N LEU A 82 -7.10 0.61 -9.14
CA LEU A 82 -5.76 0.50 -9.75
C LEU A 82 -5.81 -0.08 -11.17
N ARG A 83 -6.69 -1.07 -11.42
CA ARG A 83 -6.89 -1.62 -12.78
C ARG A 83 -7.57 -0.62 -13.71
N ASP A 84 -8.58 0.09 -13.22
CA ASP A 84 -9.29 1.10 -13.99
C ASP A 84 -8.35 2.25 -14.39
N MET A 85 -7.50 2.70 -13.45
CA MET A 85 -6.45 3.67 -13.73
C MET A 85 -5.48 3.15 -14.80
N LYS A 86 -5.00 1.90 -14.67
CA LYS A 86 -4.13 1.29 -15.69
C LYS A 86 -4.79 1.30 -17.07
N ALA A 87 -6.05 0.85 -17.16
CA ALA A 87 -6.79 0.80 -18.43
C ALA A 87 -6.90 2.18 -19.08
N LEU A 88 -7.17 3.23 -18.30
CA LEU A 88 -7.27 4.60 -18.81
C LEU A 88 -5.98 5.08 -19.51
N PHE A 89 -4.81 4.69 -19.00
CA PHE A 89 -3.53 5.05 -19.60
C PHE A 89 -3.17 4.17 -20.81
N GLU A 90 -3.58 2.90 -20.80
CA GLU A 90 -3.39 2.00 -21.95
C GLU A 90 -4.31 2.34 -23.12
N GLU A 91 -5.53 2.82 -22.86
CA GLU A 91 -6.46 3.29 -23.90
C GLU A 91 -5.98 4.55 -24.60
N LYS A 92 -5.39 5.50 -23.86
CA LYS A 92 -4.82 6.73 -24.44
C LYS A 92 -3.53 6.53 -25.24
N ALA A 93 -2.84 5.41 -25.02
CA ALA A 93 -1.61 5.07 -25.73
C ALA A 93 -1.88 4.36 -27.09
N LYS A 94 -3.15 4.05 -27.40
CA LYS A 94 -3.61 3.56 -28.70
C LYS A 94 -4.07 4.72 -29.57
#